data_AF-R5QC61-F1
#
_entry.id   AF-R5QC61-F1
#
_cell.length_a   1.000
_cell.length_b   1.000
_cell.length_c   1.000
_cell.angle_alpha   90.00
_cell.angle_beta   90.00
_cell.angle_gamma   90.00
#
_symmetry.space_group_name_H-M   'P 1'
#
loop_
_entity.id
_entity.type
_entity.pdbx_description
1 polymer ?
#
loop_
_entity_poly.entity_id
_entity_poly.type
_entity_poly.pdbx_seq_one_letter_code
_entity_poly.pdbx_strand_id
1 'polypeptide(L)' 'MQGREEGREEERKEFLQKICSLIQKKLEKGKTVSEIANDLEDTEENISHLIKQFHLN' A
#
# COMPACT_ATOMS: atom_id res chain seq x y z
N MET A 1 -3.62 -19.18 24.51
CA MET A 1 -3.80 -17.76 24.12
C MET A 1 -3.00 -17.48 22.84
N GLN A 2 -3.25 -18.21 21.75
CA GLN A 2 -2.39 -18.16 20.56
C GLN A 2 -3.07 -17.51 19.33
N GLY A 3 -4.40 -17.42 19.30
CA GLY A 3 -5.14 -16.83 18.17
C GLY A 3 -5.31 -15.31 18.17
N ARG A 4 -4.70 -14.56 19.11
CA ARG A 4 -4.85 -13.08 19.19
C ARG A 4 -3.73 -12.30 18.51
N GLU A 5 -2.60 -12.94 18.25
CA GLU A 5 -1.47 -12.35 17.50
C GLU A 5 -1.57 -12.64 16.00
N GLU A 6 -1.99 -13.85 15.63
CA GLU A 6 -2.18 -14.27 14.23
C GLU A 6 -3.18 -13.39 13.49
N GLY A 7 -4.34 -13.08 14.11
CA GLY A 7 -5.35 -12.21 13.48
C GLY A 7 -4.85 -10.79 13.20
N ARG A 8 -3.93 -10.25 14.00
CA ARG A 8 -3.35 -8.91 13.78
C ARG A 8 -2.33 -8.90 12.65
N GLU A 9 -1.61 -10.01 12.45
CA GLU A 9 -0.64 -10.13 11.37
C GLU A 9 -1.34 -10.35 10.02
N GLU A 10 -2.42 -11.14 10.00
CA GLU A 10 -3.27 -11.35 8.82
C GLU A 10 -3.94 -10.05 8.38
N GLU A 11 -4.54 -9.30 9.32
CA GLU A 11 -5.12 -7.98 9.03
C GLU A 11 -4.09 -7.03 8.41
N ARG A 12 -2.85 -7.04 8.91
CA ARG A 12 -1.75 -6.24 8.36
C ARG A 12 -1.37 -6.67 6.94
N LYS A 13 -1.25 -7.97 6.69
CA LYS A 13 -0.93 -8.51 5.35
C LYS A 13 -2.04 -8.18 4.36
N GLU A 14 -3.30 -8.35 4.73
CA GLU A 14 -4.43 -7.98 3.88
C GLU A 14 -4.47 -6.48 3.58
N PHE A 15 -4.23 -5.66 4.60
CA PHE A 15 -4.18 -4.21 4.44
C PHE A 15 -3.08 -3.79 3.46
N LEU A 16 -1.87 -4.32 3.63
CA LEU A 16 -0.74 -4.04 2.74
C LEU A 16 -1.02 -4.49 1.30
N GLN A 17 -1.60 -5.67 1.11
CA GLN A 17 -1.97 -6.15 -0.23
C GLN A 17 -3.03 -5.25 -0.90
N LYS A 18 -4.03 -4.78 -0.14
CA LYS A 18 -5.05 -3.85 -0.64
C LYS A 18 -4.42 -2.53 -1.07
N ILE A 19 -3.56 -1.94 -0.24
CA ILE A 19 -2.86 -0.68 -0.55
C ILE A 19 -1.97 -0.85 -1.78
N CYS A 20 -1.17 -1.91 -1.87
CA CYS A 20 -0.32 -2.16 -3.03
C CYS A 20 -1.12 -2.29 -4.33
N SER A 21 -2.24 -3.01 -4.31
CA SER A 21 -3.13 -3.13 -5.47
C SER A 21 -3.74 -1.79 -5.89
N LEU A 22 -4.09 -0.94 -4.92
CA LEU A 22 -4.59 0.41 -5.21
C LEU A 22 -3.51 1.30 -5.84
N ILE A 23 -2.30 1.29 -5.29
CA ILE A 23 -1.16 2.04 -5.84
C ILE A 23 -0.88 1.60 -7.28
N GLN A 24 -0.78 0.29 -7.52
CA GLN A 24 -0.53 -0.26 -8.85
C GLN A 24 -1.60 0.14 -9.87
N LYS A 25 -2.90 0.02 -9.53
CA LYS A 25 -4.00 0.46 -10.40
C LYS A 25 -3.96 1.96 -10.73
N LYS A 26 -3.37 2.78 -9.86
CA LYS A 26 -3.24 4.22 -10.08
C LYS A 26 -2.03 4.52 -10.95
N LEU A 27 -0.91 3.82 -10.74
CA LEU A 27 0.26 3.86 -11.63
C LEU A 27 -0.12 3.43 -13.07
N GLU A 28 -0.89 2.36 -13.23
CA GLU A 28 -1.40 1.91 -14.54
C GLU A 28 -2.28 2.96 -15.24
N LYS A 29 -2.96 3.83 -14.47
CA LYS A 29 -3.74 4.96 -14.99
C LYS A 29 -2.88 6.19 -15.31
N GLY A 30 -1.56 6.10 -15.12
CA GLY A 30 -0.61 7.19 -15.31
C GLY A 30 -0.62 8.22 -14.19
N LYS A 31 -1.14 7.88 -13.00
CA LYS A 31 -1.08 8.78 -11.84
C LYS A 31 0.34 8.87 -11.29
N THR A 32 0.70 10.06 -10.84
CA THR A 32 1.97 10.33 -10.17
C THR A 32 1.95 9.93 -8.69
N VAL A 33 3.12 9.80 -8.08
CA VAL A 33 3.25 9.49 -6.64
C VAL A 33 2.50 10.51 -5.77
N SER A 34 2.56 11.79 -6.10
CA SER A 34 1.84 12.87 -5.42
C SER A 34 0.33 12.72 -5.47
N GLU A 35 -0.23 12.36 -6.63
CA GLU A 35 -1.67 12.12 -6.76
C GLU A 35 -2.12 10.87 -6.01
N ILE A 36 -1.27 9.84 -5.98
CA ILE A 36 -1.55 8.61 -5.23
C ILE A 36 -1.50 8.89 -3.72
N ALA A 37 -0.53 9.67 -3.27
CA ALA A 37 -0.41 10.11 -1.88
C ALA A 37 -1.65 10.90 -1.44
N ASN A 38 -2.10 11.86 -2.26
CA ASN A 38 -3.34 12.59 -2.02
C ASN A 38 -4.58 11.68 -2.03
N ASP A 39 -4.69 10.76 -2.99
CA ASP A 39 -5.82 9.81 -3.10
C ASP A 39 -5.91 8.85 -1.91
N LEU A 40 -4.77 8.46 -1.33
CA LEU A 40 -4.66 7.53 -0.21
C LEU A 40 -4.55 8.24 1.15
N GLU A 41 -4.64 9.57 1.18
CA GLU A 41 -4.42 10.42 2.36
C GLU A 41 -3.12 10.09 3.10
N ASP A 42 -2.08 9.78 2.31
CA ASP A 42 -0.76 9.37 2.78
C ASP A 42 0.32 10.34 2.27
N THR A 43 1.56 10.14 2.68
CA THR A 43 2.71 10.94 2.26
C THR A 43 3.35 10.36 1.01
N GLU A 44 3.88 11.22 0.15
CA GLU A 44 4.64 10.80 -1.04
C GLU A 44 5.82 9.91 -0.70
N GLU A 45 6.48 10.17 0.42
CA GLU A 45 7.60 9.37 0.93
C GLU A 45 7.13 7.95 1.26
N ASN A 46 5.98 7.79 1.92
CA ASN A 46 5.44 6.47 2.23
C ASN A 46 4.99 5.73 0.96
N ILE A 47 4.31 6.40 0.03
CA ILE A 47 3.92 5.80 -1.26
C ILE A 47 5.16 5.39 -2.06
N SER A 48 6.18 6.24 -2.15
CA SER A 48 7.45 5.92 -2.82
C SER A 48 8.14 4.73 -2.15
N HIS A 49 8.13 4.67 -0.81
CA HIS A 49 8.67 3.55 -0.07
C HIS A 49 7.93 2.25 -0.38
N LEU A 50 6.59 2.26 -0.40
CA LEU A 50 5.77 1.09 -0.74
C LEU A 50 6.00 0.63 -2.19
N ILE A 51 6.07 1.54 -3.14
CA ILE A 51 6.38 1.25 -4.55
C ILE A 51 7.73 0.53 -4.66
N LYS A 52 8.77 1.05 -3.99
CA LYS A 52 10.12 0.45 -3.98
C LYS A 52 10.15 -0.89 -3.24
N GLN A 53 9.53 -0.97 -2.07
CA GLN A 53 9.52 -2.17 -1.23
C GLN A 53 8.81 -3.34 -1.93
N PHE A 54 7.70 -3.06 -2.61
CA PHE A 54 6.88 -4.07 -3.28
C PHE A 54 7.13 -4.19 -4.78
N HIS A 55 8.11 -3.45 -5.32
CA HIS A 55 8.49 -3.45 -6.74
C HIS A 55 7.28 -3.23 -7.68
N LEU A 56 6.43 -2.27 -7.31
CA LEU A 56 5.24 -1.91 -8.08
C LEU A 56 5.66 -1.05 -9.28
N ASN A 57 5.43 -1.54 -10.51
CA ASN A 57 5.78 -0.86 -11.76
C ASN A 57 4.52 -0.52 -12.57
#